data_AF-A0A1F5UD94-F1
#
_entry.id   AF-A0A1F5UD94-F1
#
_cell.length_a   1.000
_cell.length_b   1.000
_cell.length_c   1.000
_cell.angle_alpha   90.00
_cell.angle_beta   90.00
_cell.angle_gamma   90.00
#
_symmetry.space_group_name_H-M   'P 1'
#
loop_
_entity.id
_entity.type
_entity.pdbx_description
1 polymer ?
#
loop_
_entity_poly.entity_id
_entity_poly.type
_entity_poly.pdbx_seq_one_letter_code
_entity_poly.pdbx_strand_id
1 'polypeptide(L)'
;MKLEKIISVIFMSVVISGFACFFGLLFNIINPNSISLIPKKEIKKVEAVKPSVTEIEKQPKTVPVKPVVSKKPAVIEVIAVEEKLIDLAKTKKYFDAGKAVFVDARPEFVYVERHIKGAVSLSASRFNYQYERIKDKLNKDGLYIIYCSDTNCHLSDLVAEHLKERGFKNIKIFSAGWNEWNNSGYPVEGVKVKTAITPVEPPEPKVSTPAQQIKSPAVEPKEIKKPVTSEVKIPVIVEKKPVTQEAPMPRDNTINLEQTKKYFDSGKVVFVDARPEYVYVERHIKGAVSLSASRFNLQYENMKDKLKKDDLYIVYCSSLTCHLSGYVAGYLEERGFKNVKVFAAGWDEWYGAGYPIEGLKVKKGEASGE
;
A
#
# COMPACT_ATOMS: atom_id res chain seq x y z
N MET A 1 20.46 48.30 -4.74
CA MET A 1 21.00 47.56 -5.91
C MET A 1 21.17 48.56 -7.05
N LYS A 2 22.35 48.68 -7.67
CA LYS A 2 22.58 49.72 -8.71
C LYS A 2 21.64 49.51 -9.91
N LEU A 3 21.02 50.58 -10.41
CA LEU A 3 20.00 50.56 -11.46
C LEU A 3 20.42 49.76 -12.70
N GLU A 4 21.71 49.79 -13.04
CA GLU A 4 22.32 49.01 -14.13
C GLU A 4 22.15 47.49 -13.97
N LYS A 5 22.21 46.95 -12.74
CA LYS A 5 22.00 45.52 -12.48
C LYS A 5 20.54 45.12 -12.69
N ILE A 6 19.59 46.00 -12.36
CA ILE A 6 18.17 45.73 -12.57
C ILE A 6 17.86 45.67 -14.07
N ILE A 7 18.39 46.62 -14.85
CA ILE A 7 18.21 46.66 -16.30
C ILE A 7 18.82 45.41 -16.97
N SER A 8 20.01 44.99 -16.53
CA SER A 8 20.66 43.78 -17.04
C SER A 8 19.88 42.49 -16.77
N VAL A 9 19.29 42.37 -15.57
CA VAL A 9 18.46 41.19 -15.21
C VAL A 9 17.16 41.16 -16.02
N ILE A 10 16.50 42.30 -16.20
CA ILE A 10 15.28 42.39 -17.01
C ILE A 10 15.59 42.03 -18.48
N PHE A 11 16.68 42.56 -19.03
CA PHE A 11 17.10 42.25 -20.40
C PHE A 11 17.38 40.75 -20.60
N MET A 12 18.15 40.14 -19.68
CA MET A 12 18.40 38.69 -19.72
C MET A 12 17.13 37.86 -19.64
N SER A 13 16.17 38.25 -18.78
CA SER A 13 14.88 37.55 -18.67
C SER A 13 14.07 37.58 -19.96
N VAL A 14 14.06 38.72 -20.66
CA VAL A 14 13.36 38.87 -21.94
C VAL A 14 14.03 38.04 -23.03
N VAL A 15 15.36 38.01 -23.08
CA VAL A 15 16.11 37.19 -24.04
C VAL A 15 15.85 35.71 -23.84
N ILE A 16 15.93 35.21 -22.59
CA ILE A 16 15.70 33.79 -22.27
C ILE A 16 14.26 33.39 -22.64
N SER A 17 13.29 34.23 -22.30
CA SER A 17 11.87 33.97 -22.62
C SER A 17 11.63 33.94 -24.13
N GLY A 18 12.25 34.88 -24.88
CA GLY A 18 12.19 34.90 -26.33
C GLY A 18 12.77 33.64 -26.97
N PHE A 19 13.93 33.17 -26.49
CA PHE A 19 14.53 31.91 -26.95
C PHE A 19 13.65 30.70 -26.67
N ALA A 20 13.07 30.60 -25.47
CA ALA A 20 12.18 29.50 -25.12
C ALA A 20 10.92 29.47 -26.01
N CYS A 21 10.30 30.62 -26.26
CA CYS A 21 9.15 30.73 -27.16
C CYS A 21 9.52 30.37 -28.61
N PHE A 22 10.67 30.84 -29.10
CA PHE A 22 11.15 30.52 -30.44
C PHE A 22 11.37 29.01 -30.64
N PHE A 23 12.07 28.36 -29.71
CA PHE A 23 12.29 26.91 -29.78
C PHE A 23 11.00 26.11 -29.61
N GLY A 24 10.08 26.56 -28.75
CA GLY A 24 8.77 25.91 -28.59
C GLY A 24 7.94 25.98 -29.88
N LEU A 25 7.89 27.15 -30.53
CA LEU A 25 7.21 27.33 -31.81
C LEU A 25 7.89 26.54 -32.93
N LEU A 26 9.22 26.55 -32.98
CA LEU A 26 9.99 25.77 -33.95
C LEU A 26 9.75 24.27 -33.80
N PHE A 27 9.71 23.76 -32.56
CA PHE A 27 9.43 22.36 -32.28
C PHE A 27 7.99 21.97 -32.66
N ASN A 28 7.03 22.87 -32.45
CA ASN A 28 5.64 22.69 -32.86
C ASN A 28 5.45 22.70 -34.39
N ILE A 29 6.24 23.53 -35.11
CA ILE A 29 6.25 23.57 -36.58
C ILE A 29 6.87 22.30 -37.17
N ILE A 30 7.97 21.80 -36.57
CA ILE A 30 8.67 20.61 -37.04
C ILE A 30 7.86 19.33 -36.73
N ASN A 31 7.10 19.31 -35.62
CA ASN A 31 6.29 18.17 -35.19
C ASN A 31 4.80 18.54 -35.06
N PRO A 32 4.08 18.76 -36.18
CA PRO A 32 2.68 19.18 -36.16
C PRO A 32 1.72 18.11 -35.64
N ASN A 33 2.17 16.85 -35.56
CA ASN A 33 1.44 15.76 -34.94
C ASN A 33 2.11 15.41 -33.61
N SER A 34 1.35 15.48 -32.51
CA SER A 34 1.81 15.21 -31.15
C SER A 34 2.59 13.90 -31.03
N ILE A 35 3.69 13.90 -30.28
CA ILE A 35 4.49 12.71 -29.97
C ILE A 35 3.59 11.69 -29.27
N SER A 36 3.35 10.55 -29.94
CA SER A 36 2.61 9.43 -29.35
C SER A 36 3.45 8.78 -28.26
N LEU A 37 3.04 8.95 -26.99
CA LEU A 37 3.69 8.36 -25.81
C LEU A 37 3.44 6.85 -25.66
N ILE A 38 2.77 6.23 -26.62
CA ILE A 38 2.60 4.77 -26.68
C ILE A 38 3.75 4.20 -27.50
N PRO A 39 4.65 3.37 -26.91
CA PRO A 39 5.63 2.65 -27.70
C PRO A 39 4.87 1.68 -28.61
N LYS A 40 4.90 1.93 -29.93
CA LYS A 40 4.44 0.95 -30.91
C LYS A 40 5.38 -0.24 -30.85
N LYS A 41 4.94 -1.29 -30.17
CA LYS A 41 5.58 -2.61 -30.23
C LYS A 41 5.49 -3.10 -31.67
N GLU A 42 6.62 -3.09 -32.39
CA GLU A 42 6.73 -3.78 -33.67
C GLU A 42 6.48 -5.27 -33.44
N ILE A 43 5.32 -5.74 -33.89
CA ILE A 43 5.04 -7.17 -33.96
C ILE A 43 5.85 -7.69 -35.14
N LYS A 44 7.03 -8.27 -34.86
CA LYS A 44 7.71 -9.15 -35.81
C LYS A 44 6.74 -10.26 -36.19
N LYS A 45 6.45 -10.34 -37.48
CA LYS A 45 5.68 -11.39 -38.14
C LYS A 45 6.36 -12.73 -37.87
N VAL A 46 5.80 -13.54 -36.97
CA VAL A 46 6.20 -14.93 -36.82
C VAL A 46 5.49 -15.70 -37.93
N GLU A 47 6.29 -16.20 -38.88
CA GLU A 47 5.82 -17.15 -39.89
C GLU A 47 5.27 -18.40 -39.20
N ALA A 48 4.01 -18.70 -39.48
CA ALA A 48 3.35 -19.89 -38.99
C ALA A 48 3.93 -21.13 -39.68
N VAL A 49 4.52 -22.02 -38.89
CA VAL A 49 4.84 -23.38 -39.29
C VAL A 49 3.53 -24.12 -39.57
N LYS A 50 3.39 -24.65 -40.79
CA LYS A 50 2.31 -25.55 -41.23
C LYS A 50 2.29 -26.84 -40.40
N PRO A 51 1.14 -27.29 -39.90
CA PRO A 51 0.85 -28.71 -39.76
C PRO A 51 0.10 -29.18 -41.02
N SER A 52 0.76 -30.01 -41.81
CA SER A 52 0.14 -30.82 -42.87
C SER A 52 -0.41 -32.10 -42.26
N VAL A 53 -1.74 -32.22 -42.19
CA VAL A 53 -2.44 -33.51 -42.17
C VAL A 53 -3.45 -33.48 -43.30
N THR A 54 -3.34 -34.46 -44.19
CA THR A 54 -4.07 -34.63 -45.43
C THR A 54 -5.48 -35.21 -45.18
N GLU A 55 -6.45 -34.59 -45.86
CA GLU A 55 -7.53 -35.22 -46.63
C GLU A 55 -8.64 -36.02 -45.92
N ILE A 56 -9.89 -35.57 -46.08
CA ILE A 56 -10.98 -36.26 -46.83
C ILE A 56 -12.27 -35.38 -46.79
N GLU A 57 -12.66 -34.91 -47.98
CA GLU A 57 -14.02 -34.92 -48.58
C GLU A 57 -15.07 -33.78 -48.40
N LYS A 58 -15.33 -33.13 -49.56
CA LYS A 58 -16.57 -32.57 -50.18
C LYS A 58 -17.33 -31.34 -49.59
N GLN A 59 -17.07 -30.21 -50.27
CA GLN A 59 -17.95 -29.16 -50.87
C GLN A 59 -19.50 -29.36 -50.95
N PRO A 60 -20.31 -28.35 -51.40
CA PRO A 60 -20.25 -26.87 -51.25
C PRO A 60 -21.66 -26.18 -51.10
N LYS A 61 -21.72 -24.86 -50.81
CA LYS A 61 -22.49 -23.81 -51.56
C LYS A 61 -22.78 -22.50 -50.76
N THR A 62 -22.13 -21.42 -51.22
CA THR A 62 -22.62 -20.05 -51.53
C THR A 62 -23.70 -19.35 -50.69
N VAL A 63 -23.45 -18.08 -50.31
CA VAL A 63 -24.23 -16.85 -50.63
C VAL A 63 -23.56 -15.61 -49.96
N PRO A 64 -23.69 -14.37 -50.50
CA PRO A 64 -22.63 -13.36 -50.53
C PRO A 64 -22.75 -12.21 -49.51
N VAL A 65 -21.64 -11.47 -49.43
CA VAL A 65 -21.31 -10.28 -48.62
C VAL A 65 -22.20 -9.05 -48.94
N LYS A 66 -22.55 -8.24 -47.92
CA LYS A 66 -22.22 -6.78 -47.85
C LYS A 66 -22.60 -6.10 -46.50
N PRO A 67 -21.96 -4.97 -46.15
CA PRO A 67 -21.67 -4.52 -44.78
C PRO A 67 -22.59 -3.41 -44.28
N VAL A 68 -22.71 -3.26 -42.96
CA VAL A 68 -23.25 -2.04 -42.34
C VAL A 68 -22.39 -1.63 -41.15
N VAL A 69 -21.77 -0.46 -41.30
CA VAL A 69 -21.10 0.33 -40.27
C VAL A 69 -22.13 0.90 -39.30
N SER A 70 -21.87 0.91 -37.99
CA SER A 70 -22.38 1.91 -37.04
C SER A 70 -21.69 1.84 -35.68
N LYS A 71 -21.11 2.97 -35.23
CA LYS A 71 -20.43 3.20 -33.95
C LYS A 71 -21.42 3.34 -32.77
N LYS A 72 -21.05 2.88 -31.55
CA LYS A 72 -21.37 3.55 -30.27
C LYS A 72 -20.38 3.17 -29.15
N PRO A 73 -19.95 4.08 -28.24
CA PRO A 73 -18.82 3.89 -27.32
C PRO A 73 -19.20 3.66 -25.82
N ALA A 74 -18.26 3.07 -25.07
CA ALA A 74 -17.89 3.34 -23.66
C ALA A 74 -18.94 3.31 -22.52
N VAL A 75 -19.85 2.33 -22.46
CA VAL A 75 -20.73 2.09 -21.28
C VAL A 75 -20.36 0.80 -20.51
N ILE A 76 -19.50 -0.04 -21.07
CA ILE A 76 -19.26 -1.41 -20.57
C ILE A 76 -18.29 -1.44 -19.37
N GLU A 77 -17.40 -0.46 -19.23
CA GLU A 77 -16.31 -0.52 -18.24
C GLU A 77 -16.76 -0.12 -16.82
N VAL A 78 -17.72 0.80 -16.68
CA VAL A 78 -18.22 1.26 -15.37
C VAL A 78 -19.07 0.19 -14.68
N ILE A 79 -19.87 -0.57 -15.44
CA ILE A 79 -20.75 -1.63 -14.91
C ILE A 79 -19.93 -2.82 -14.37
N ALA A 80 -18.80 -3.15 -15.01
CA ALA A 80 -17.94 -4.26 -14.60
C ALA A 80 -17.15 -3.97 -13.29
N VAL A 81 -16.87 -2.69 -13.00
CA VAL A 81 -16.17 -2.29 -11.75
C VAL A 81 -17.08 -2.48 -10.54
N GLU A 82 -18.38 -2.20 -10.68
CA GLU A 82 -19.36 -2.31 -9.59
C GLU A 82 -19.66 -3.76 -9.19
N GLU A 83 -19.60 -4.71 -10.13
CA GLU A 83 -19.78 -6.14 -9.81
C GLU A 83 -18.60 -6.78 -9.05
N LYS A 84 -17.41 -6.16 -9.15
CA LYS A 84 -16.17 -6.61 -8.53
C LYS A 84 -16.10 -6.19 -7.07
N LEU A 85 -16.59 -5.01 -6.72
CA LEU A 85 -16.65 -4.53 -5.33
C LEU A 85 -17.85 -5.16 -4.60
N ILE A 86 -17.66 -5.52 -3.34
CA ILE A 86 -18.74 -6.00 -2.47
C ILE A 86 -18.67 -5.33 -1.11
N ASP A 87 -19.84 -5.06 -0.54
CA ASP A 87 -20.00 -4.50 0.80
C ASP A 87 -19.88 -5.57 1.89
N LEU A 88 -19.93 -5.13 3.16
CA LEU A 88 -19.86 -6.00 4.33
C LEU A 88 -20.97 -7.07 4.34
N ALA A 89 -22.21 -6.67 4.02
CA ALA A 89 -23.38 -7.56 4.10
C ALA A 89 -23.26 -8.70 3.08
N LYS A 90 -22.88 -8.39 1.84
CA LYS A 90 -22.66 -9.38 0.78
C LYS A 90 -21.42 -10.24 1.07
N THR A 91 -20.36 -9.65 1.60
CA THR A 91 -19.15 -10.37 2.03
C THR A 91 -19.48 -11.40 3.11
N LYS A 92 -20.25 -11.02 4.14
CA LYS A 92 -20.71 -11.92 5.20
C LYS A 92 -21.59 -13.05 4.67
N LYS A 93 -22.49 -12.77 3.71
CA LYS A 93 -23.28 -13.82 3.04
C LYS A 93 -22.40 -14.84 2.33
N TYR A 94 -21.34 -14.42 1.64
CA TYR A 94 -20.40 -15.35 0.99
C TYR A 94 -19.61 -16.17 2.00
N PHE A 95 -19.21 -15.55 3.11
CA PHE A 95 -18.53 -16.22 4.23
C PHE A 95 -19.41 -17.30 4.85
N ASP A 96 -20.64 -16.97 5.24
CA ASP A 96 -21.56 -17.90 5.90
C ASP A 96 -21.96 -19.07 5.00
N ALA A 97 -22.04 -18.83 3.70
CA ALA A 97 -22.31 -19.87 2.72
C ALA A 97 -21.12 -20.80 2.45
N GLY A 98 -19.91 -20.46 2.91
CA GLY A 98 -18.68 -21.23 2.62
C GLY A 98 -18.34 -21.31 1.12
N LYS A 99 -18.81 -20.33 0.33
CA LYS A 99 -18.72 -20.37 -1.15
C LYS A 99 -17.51 -19.63 -1.73
N ALA A 100 -16.71 -18.98 -0.89
CA ALA A 100 -15.58 -18.16 -1.31
C ALA A 100 -14.31 -18.48 -0.53
N VAL A 101 -13.18 -18.40 -1.23
CA VAL A 101 -11.86 -18.36 -0.60
C VAL A 101 -11.56 -16.90 -0.26
N PHE A 102 -11.39 -16.62 1.02
CA PHE A 102 -10.98 -15.29 1.48
C PHE A 102 -9.47 -15.15 1.36
N VAL A 103 -9.00 -14.01 0.85
CA VAL A 103 -7.58 -13.73 0.63
C VAL A 103 -7.21 -12.43 1.34
N ASP A 104 -6.29 -12.52 2.29
CA ASP A 104 -5.72 -11.37 2.97
C ASP A 104 -4.54 -10.83 2.16
N ALA A 105 -4.69 -9.61 1.62
CA ALA A 105 -3.67 -8.92 0.84
C ALA A 105 -2.67 -8.13 1.71
N ARG A 106 -2.93 -8.01 3.01
CA ARG A 106 -2.09 -7.27 3.95
C ARG A 106 -0.76 -8.01 4.21
N PRO A 107 0.24 -7.36 4.83
CA PRO A 107 1.47 -8.03 5.23
C PRO A 107 1.25 -9.31 6.05
N GLU A 108 2.10 -10.31 5.83
CA GLU A 108 1.96 -11.63 6.47
C GLU A 108 1.93 -11.57 8.01
N PHE A 109 2.66 -10.64 8.63
CA PHE A 109 2.68 -10.50 10.09
C PHE A 109 1.32 -10.04 10.66
N VAL A 110 0.64 -9.07 10.03
CA VAL A 110 -0.70 -8.65 10.49
C VAL A 110 -1.75 -9.72 10.26
N TYR A 111 -1.59 -10.51 9.19
CA TYR A 111 -2.42 -11.70 8.97
C TYR A 111 -2.23 -12.69 10.13
N VAL A 112 -1.00 -13.04 10.49
CA VAL A 112 -0.71 -14.00 11.59
C VAL A 112 -1.31 -13.52 12.91
N GLU A 113 -1.24 -12.22 13.19
CA GLU A 113 -1.87 -11.63 14.38
C GLU A 113 -3.38 -11.83 14.38
N ARG A 114 -4.10 -11.28 13.38
CA ARG A 114 -5.55 -11.41 13.24
C ARG A 114 -6.00 -11.22 11.79
N HIS A 115 -6.84 -12.13 11.32
CA HIS A 115 -7.41 -12.14 9.97
C HIS A 115 -8.82 -12.72 9.95
N ILE A 116 -9.53 -12.58 8.83
CA ILE A 116 -10.84 -13.23 8.62
C ILE A 116 -10.65 -14.74 8.74
N LYS A 117 -11.50 -15.40 9.53
CA LYS A 117 -11.42 -16.84 9.80
C LYS A 117 -11.35 -17.66 8.49
N GLY A 118 -10.37 -18.55 8.36
CA GLY A 118 -10.20 -19.40 7.17
C GLY A 118 -9.68 -18.67 5.92
N ALA A 119 -9.29 -17.40 6.01
CA ALA A 119 -8.63 -16.71 4.90
C ALA A 119 -7.24 -17.29 4.64
N VAL A 120 -6.72 -17.13 3.42
CA VAL A 120 -5.33 -17.42 3.05
C VAL A 120 -4.53 -16.13 2.94
N SER A 121 -3.26 -16.16 3.34
CA SER A 121 -2.35 -15.02 3.13
C SER A 121 -1.76 -15.04 1.72
N LEU A 122 -2.07 -14.02 0.94
CA LEU A 122 -1.35 -13.66 -0.28
C LEU A 122 -1.05 -12.16 -0.23
N SER A 123 -0.10 -11.79 0.63
CA SER A 123 0.35 -10.42 0.80
C SER A 123 0.86 -9.86 -0.53
N ALA A 124 0.48 -8.62 -0.87
CA ALA A 124 0.96 -7.98 -2.10
C ALA A 124 2.50 -7.96 -2.18
N SER A 125 3.17 -7.75 -1.04
CA SER A 125 4.64 -7.70 -0.95
C SER A 125 5.35 -9.04 -1.20
N ARG A 126 4.69 -10.18 -0.95
CA ARG A 126 5.27 -11.52 -1.09
C ARG A 126 4.44 -12.43 -1.98
N PHE A 127 3.62 -11.86 -2.86
CA PHE A 127 2.61 -12.59 -3.61
C PHE A 127 3.20 -13.79 -4.35
N ASN A 128 4.26 -13.58 -5.14
CA ASN A 128 4.87 -14.67 -5.93
C ASN A 128 5.35 -15.81 -5.02
N TYR A 129 6.05 -15.51 -3.94
CA TYR A 129 6.55 -16.51 -3.00
C TYR A 129 5.41 -17.29 -2.32
N GLN A 130 4.39 -16.59 -1.83
CA GLN A 130 3.27 -17.22 -1.14
C GLN A 130 2.37 -18.00 -2.10
N TYR A 131 2.11 -17.45 -3.28
CA TYR A 131 1.34 -18.10 -4.34
C TYR A 131 2.00 -19.41 -4.75
N GLU A 132 3.31 -19.42 -5.04
CA GLU A 132 4.02 -20.64 -5.44
C GLU A 132 3.91 -21.77 -4.40
N ARG A 133 3.83 -21.44 -3.11
CA ARG A 133 3.67 -22.43 -2.03
C ARG A 133 2.28 -23.04 -1.92
N ILE A 134 1.25 -22.34 -2.42
CA ILE A 134 -0.15 -22.76 -2.23
C ILE A 134 -0.92 -22.97 -3.55
N LYS A 135 -0.32 -22.65 -4.71
CA LYS A 135 -0.99 -22.65 -6.03
C LYS A 135 -1.70 -23.97 -6.34
N ASP A 136 -1.13 -25.10 -5.94
CA ASP A 136 -1.70 -26.43 -6.21
C ASP A 136 -2.96 -26.72 -5.38
N LYS A 137 -3.21 -25.91 -4.34
CA LYS A 137 -4.43 -25.96 -3.51
C LYS A 137 -5.49 -24.96 -3.96
N LEU A 138 -5.20 -24.10 -4.93
CA LEU A 138 -6.10 -23.05 -5.39
C LEU A 138 -6.84 -23.48 -6.67
N ASN A 139 -8.18 -23.41 -6.64
CA ASN A 139 -9.01 -23.65 -7.81
C ASN A 139 -9.29 -22.33 -8.56
N LYS A 140 -8.79 -22.21 -9.80
CA LYS A 140 -8.92 -20.98 -10.61
C LYS A 140 -10.35 -20.57 -10.97
N ASP A 141 -11.30 -21.52 -10.93
CA ASP A 141 -12.73 -21.24 -11.17
C ASP A 141 -13.49 -20.91 -9.86
N GLY A 142 -12.86 -21.09 -8.70
CA GLY A 142 -13.42 -20.73 -7.40
C GLY A 142 -13.66 -19.22 -7.25
N LEU A 143 -14.59 -18.83 -6.37
CA LEU A 143 -14.81 -17.44 -6.01
C LEU A 143 -13.77 -16.99 -4.97
N TYR A 144 -13.05 -15.90 -5.26
CA TYR A 144 -12.06 -15.29 -4.37
C TYR A 144 -12.56 -13.93 -3.89
N ILE A 145 -12.55 -13.73 -2.58
CA ILE A 145 -12.83 -12.43 -1.97
C ILE A 145 -11.55 -11.90 -1.35
N ILE A 146 -11.04 -10.81 -1.91
CA ILE A 146 -9.76 -10.23 -1.52
C ILE A 146 -10.03 -8.98 -0.70
N TYR A 147 -9.35 -8.85 0.43
CA TYR A 147 -9.49 -7.69 1.31
C TYR A 147 -8.11 -7.15 1.73
N CYS A 148 -8.09 -5.86 2.07
CA CYS A 148 -6.98 -5.22 2.75
C CYS A 148 -7.45 -4.64 4.10
N SER A 149 -6.78 -3.63 4.65
CA SER A 149 -7.08 -3.03 5.94
C SER A 149 -8.42 -2.28 5.95
N ASP A 150 -8.62 -1.41 4.97
CA ASP A 150 -9.75 -0.48 4.87
C ASP A 150 -9.94 0.04 3.44
N THR A 151 -10.87 0.98 3.26
CA THR A 151 -11.25 1.58 1.97
C THR A 151 -10.14 2.34 1.27
N ASN A 152 -9.10 2.77 2.00
CA ASN A 152 -7.99 3.53 1.44
C ASN A 152 -6.79 2.62 1.11
N CYS A 153 -6.91 1.31 1.35
CA CYS A 153 -5.87 0.35 1.02
C CYS A 153 -6.08 -0.32 -0.34
N HIS A 154 -5.12 -0.15 -1.24
CA HIS A 154 -5.14 -0.74 -2.59
C HIS A 154 -4.42 -2.09 -2.74
N LEU A 155 -3.96 -2.72 -1.64
CA LEU A 155 -3.25 -4.01 -1.74
C LEU A 155 -4.15 -5.13 -2.27
N SER A 156 -5.45 -5.08 -2.00
CA SER A 156 -6.42 -6.04 -2.53
C SER A 156 -6.54 -5.95 -4.05
N ASP A 157 -6.37 -4.77 -4.65
CA ASP A 157 -6.38 -4.59 -6.11
C ASP A 157 -5.17 -5.27 -6.75
N LEU A 158 -3.98 -5.09 -6.17
CA LEU A 158 -2.74 -5.70 -6.66
C LEU A 158 -2.79 -7.23 -6.62
N VAL A 159 -3.26 -7.78 -5.50
CA VAL A 159 -3.43 -9.24 -5.35
C VAL A 159 -4.50 -9.76 -6.32
N ALA A 160 -5.58 -9.00 -6.54
CA ALA A 160 -6.58 -9.34 -7.54
C ALA A 160 -6.00 -9.38 -8.96
N GLU A 161 -5.19 -8.40 -9.33
CA GLU A 161 -4.52 -8.35 -10.63
C GLU A 161 -3.59 -9.55 -10.82
N HIS A 162 -2.73 -9.84 -9.84
CA HIS A 162 -1.83 -10.98 -9.93
C HIS A 162 -2.54 -12.34 -10.02
N LEU A 163 -3.68 -12.50 -9.36
CA LEU A 163 -4.52 -13.70 -9.52
C LEU A 163 -5.17 -13.73 -10.92
N LYS A 164 -5.68 -12.61 -11.44
CA LYS A 164 -6.23 -12.54 -12.80
C LYS A 164 -5.19 -12.93 -13.86
N GLU A 165 -3.97 -12.41 -13.76
CA GLU A 165 -2.84 -12.76 -14.64
C GLU A 165 -2.54 -14.27 -14.66
N ARG A 166 -2.88 -14.97 -13.58
CA ARG A 166 -2.69 -16.43 -13.43
C ARG A 166 -3.91 -17.25 -13.82
N GLY A 167 -4.96 -16.60 -14.34
CA GLY A 167 -6.15 -17.22 -14.90
C GLY A 167 -7.31 -17.39 -13.92
N PHE A 168 -7.28 -16.73 -12.76
CA PHE A 168 -8.41 -16.71 -11.82
C PHE A 168 -9.49 -15.77 -12.36
N LYS A 169 -10.72 -16.28 -12.48
CA LYS A 169 -11.81 -15.56 -13.18
C LYS A 169 -12.76 -14.86 -12.21
N ASN A 170 -13.09 -15.52 -11.11
CA ASN A 170 -14.14 -15.09 -10.19
C ASN A 170 -13.53 -14.38 -8.98
N ILE A 171 -13.17 -13.11 -9.13
CA ILE A 171 -12.56 -12.31 -8.07
C ILE A 171 -13.47 -11.16 -7.68
N LYS A 172 -13.70 -11.00 -6.38
CA LYS A 172 -14.37 -9.87 -5.76
C LYS A 172 -13.45 -9.21 -4.75
N ILE A 173 -13.62 -7.90 -4.55
CA ILE A 173 -12.87 -7.12 -3.59
C ILE A 173 -13.84 -6.64 -2.52
N PHE A 174 -13.50 -6.95 -1.28
CA PHE A 174 -14.18 -6.39 -0.11
C PHE A 174 -13.45 -5.10 0.30
N SER A 175 -13.93 -3.96 -0.20
CA SER A 175 -13.23 -2.67 -0.08
C SER A 175 -13.25 -2.09 1.33
N ALA A 176 -14.27 -2.38 2.14
CA ALA A 176 -14.30 -1.91 3.53
C ALA A 176 -13.23 -2.60 4.41
N GLY A 177 -12.72 -3.75 3.97
CA GLY A 177 -11.51 -4.36 4.51
C GLY A 177 -11.66 -4.97 5.91
N TRP A 178 -10.50 -5.33 6.46
CA TRP A 178 -10.33 -5.95 7.77
C TRP A 178 -10.98 -5.16 8.90
N ASN A 179 -10.81 -3.84 8.92
CA ASN A 179 -11.28 -2.99 10.01
C ASN A 179 -12.80 -3.12 10.18
N GLU A 180 -13.54 -3.04 9.07
CA GLU A 180 -14.99 -3.16 9.08
C GLU A 180 -15.45 -4.56 9.51
N TRP A 181 -14.78 -5.61 9.03
CA TRP A 181 -15.06 -6.99 9.44
C TRP A 181 -14.85 -7.20 10.95
N ASN A 182 -13.73 -6.70 11.46
CA ASN A 182 -13.35 -6.84 12.85
C ASN A 182 -14.28 -6.04 13.78
N ASN A 183 -14.62 -4.80 13.42
CA ASN A 183 -15.51 -3.94 14.19
C ASN A 183 -16.94 -4.51 14.27
N SER A 184 -17.34 -5.28 13.25
CA SER A 184 -18.63 -5.98 13.22
C SER A 184 -18.69 -7.25 14.08
N GLY A 185 -17.59 -7.62 14.76
CA GLY A 185 -17.54 -8.82 15.60
C GLY A 185 -17.66 -10.13 14.82
N TYR A 186 -17.40 -10.12 13.51
CA TYR A 186 -17.48 -11.30 12.68
C TYR A 186 -16.33 -12.28 12.93
N PRO A 187 -16.44 -13.55 12.50
CA PRO A 187 -15.45 -14.57 12.84
C PRO A 187 -14.04 -14.22 12.35
N VAL A 188 -13.07 -14.35 13.25
CA VAL A 188 -11.65 -14.10 12.99
C VAL A 188 -10.80 -15.28 13.45
N GLU A 189 -9.62 -15.42 12.87
CA GLU A 189 -8.55 -16.31 13.32
C GLU A 189 -7.26 -15.52 13.50
N GLY A 190 -6.27 -16.13 14.13
CA GLY A 190 -4.99 -15.50 14.44
C GLY A 190 -4.44 -15.96 15.79
N VAL A 191 -3.20 -15.56 16.06
CA VAL A 191 -2.56 -15.90 17.32
C VAL A 191 -3.02 -14.91 18.39
N LYS A 192 -3.64 -15.41 19.47
CA LYS A 192 -3.76 -14.63 20.71
C LYS A 192 -2.36 -14.42 21.26
N VAL A 193 -1.71 -13.34 20.87
CA VAL A 193 -0.59 -12.83 21.64
C VAL A 193 -1.16 -12.49 23.01
N LYS A 194 -0.82 -13.28 24.03
CA LYS A 194 -1.03 -12.89 25.43
C LYS A 194 -0.03 -11.76 25.69
N THR A 195 -0.34 -10.58 25.20
CA THR A 195 0.37 -9.39 25.61
C THR A 195 -0.13 -9.12 27.02
N ALA A 196 0.61 -9.64 28.01
CA ALA A 196 0.58 -9.10 29.36
C ALA A 196 1.20 -7.70 29.31
N ILE A 197 0.53 -6.77 28.63
CA ILE A 197 0.72 -5.35 28.86
C ILE A 197 -0.21 -5.08 30.05
N THR A 198 0.31 -5.27 31.26
CA THR A 198 -0.22 -4.46 32.36
C THR A 198 -0.15 -3.02 31.90
N PRO A 199 -1.25 -2.25 31.89
CA PRO A 199 -1.20 -0.82 31.63
C PRO A 199 -0.18 -0.24 32.60
N VAL A 200 0.95 0.26 32.09
CA VAL A 200 1.80 1.15 32.88
C VAL A 200 1.05 2.46 32.89
N GLU A 201 0.34 2.68 33.99
CA GLU A 201 -0.32 3.93 34.30
C GLU A 201 0.74 5.05 34.26
N PRO A 202 0.46 6.19 33.60
CA PRO A 202 1.38 7.33 33.59
C PRO A 202 1.72 7.73 35.03
N PRO A 203 2.96 8.14 35.35
CA PRO A 203 3.29 8.59 36.69
C PRO A 203 2.43 9.82 37.02
N GLU A 204 1.51 9.68 37.98
CA GLU A 204 0.69 10.78 38.47
C GLU A 204 1.58 11.92 39.00
N PRO A 205 1.21 13.19 38.77
CA PRO A 205 1.90 14.34 39.31
C PRO A 205 1.81 14.33 40.84
N LYS A 206 2.97 14.35 41.51
CA LYS A 206 3.09 14.41 42.97
C LYS A 206 2.39 15.66 43.50
N VAL A 207 1.29 15.46 44.22
CA VAL A 207 0.72 16.45 45.13
C VAL A 207 0.52 15.80 46.51
N SER A 208 0.83 16.58 47.53
CA SER A 208 1.16 16.23 48.90
C SER A 208 -0.04 16.14 49.85
N THR A 209 -0.10 15.02 50.61
CA THR A 209 -0.55 14.83 52.02
C THR A 209 -2.08 14.93 52.36
N PRO A 210 -2.56 14.38 53.51
CA PRO A 210 -2.72 12.95 53.84
C PRO A 210 -4.16 12.53 54.25
N ALA A 211 -4.38 11.21 54.15
CA ALA A 211 -5.23 10.33 54.97
C ALA A 211 -6.72 10.67 55.20
N GLN A 212 -7.61 9.79 54.70
CA GLN A 212 -8.61 9.14 55.54
C GLN A 212 -9.15 7.84 54.92
N GLN A 213 -9.14 6.79 55.74
CA GLN A 213 -9.67 5.44 55.51
C GLN A 213 -11.20 5.46 55.48
N ILE A 214 -11.85 4.81 54.50
CA ILE A 214 -13.13 4.11 54.71
C ILE A 214 -13.17 2.84 53.83
N LYS A 215 -13.63 1.75 54.46
CA LYS A 215 -13.62 0.35 54.03
C LYS A 215 -14.71 0.04 52.98
N SER A 216 -14.41 -0.82 52.02
CA SER A 216 -15.40 -1.60 51.27
C SER A 216 -15.59 -2.98 51.93
N PRO A 217 -16.81 -3.55 51.99
CA PRO A 217 -17.00 -4.97 52.23
C PRO A 217 -16.93 -5.78 50.93
N ALA A 218 -16.34 -6.96 51.08
CA ALA A 218 -16.16 -8.00 50.08
C ALA A 218 -17.47 -8.68 49.65
N VAL A 219 -17.53 -9.14 48.39
CA VAL A 219 -18.40 -10.24 47.96
C VAL A 219 -17.56 -11.21 47.14
N GLU A 220 -17.57 -12.46 47.58
CA GLU A 220 -16.82 -13.62 47.07
C GLU A 220 -17.50 -14.23 45.82
N PRO A 221 -16.75 -14.88 44.90
CA PRO A 221 -17.26 -15.24 43.57
C PRO A 221 -17.84 -16.66 43.50
N LYS A 222 -18.87 -16.83 42.66
CA LYS A 222 -19.42 -18.15 42.29
C LYS A 222 -18.77 -18.72 41.03
N GLU A 223 -18.43 -19.99 41.17
CA GLU A 223 -17.71 -20.91 40.30
C GLU A 223 -18.52 -21.34 39.05
N ILE A 224 -17.90 -21.32 37.86
CA ILE A 224 -18.44 -21.98 36.65
C ILE A 224 -17.32 -22.76 35.95
N LYS A 225 -17.65 -24.01 35.61
CA LYS A 225 -16.78 -25.14 35.28
C LYS A 225 -16.09 -25.03 33.91
N LYS A 226 -14.84 -25.53 33.85
CA LYS A 226 -14.01 -25.73 32.64
C LYS A 226 -14.56 -26.84 31.74
N PRO A 227 -14.34 -26.77 30.41
CA PRO A 227 -14.22 -27.96 29.58
C PRO A 227 -12.78 -28.20 29.09
N VAL A 228 -12.27 -29.35 29.51
CA VAL A 228 -11.40 -30.33 28.84
C VAL A 228 -10.66 -29.89 27.56
N THR A 229 -9.33 -29.82 27.63
CA THR A 229 -8.40 -29.82 26.49
C THR A 229 -7.73 -31.18 26.38
N SER A 230 -7.86 -31.83 25.22
CA SER A 230 -7.10 -33.02 24.82
C SER A 230 -5.70 -32.65 24.33
N GLU A 231 -4.66 -33.14 25.02
CA GLU A 231 -3.27 -33.01 24.60
C GLU A 231 -2.91 -34.06 23.54
N VAL A 232 -2.42 -33.63 22.38
CA VAL A 232 -1.70 -34.49 21.42
C VAL A 232 -0.25 -34.02 21.39
N LYS A 233 0.67 -34.88 21.85
CA LYS A 233 2.12 -34.65 21.78
C LYS A 233 2.64 -35.05 20.40
N ILE A 234 3.21 -34.10 19.66
CA ILE A 234 4.03 -34.36 18.46
C ILE A 234 5.46 -33.90 18.80
N PRO A 235 6.50 -34.70 18.52
CA PRO A 235 7.88 -34.37 18.86
C PRO A 235 8.40 -33.19 18.02
N VAL A 236 8.89 -32.15 18.72
CA VAL A 236 9.49 -30.96 18.12
C VAL A 236 10.93 -31.28 17.72
N ILE A 237 11.18 -31.32 16.41
CA ILE A 237 12.53 -31.21 15.83
C ILE A 237 12.97 -29.76 16.03
N VAL A 238 14.05 -29.57 16.78
CA VAL A 238 14.63 -28.26 17.10
C VAL A 238 15.41 -27.77 15.87
N GLU A 239 14.75 -27.03 14.99
CA GLU A 239 15.44 -26.11 14.08
C GLU A 239 15.50 -24.71 14.73
N LYS A 240 16.70 -24.12 14.69
CA LYS A 240 17.02 -22.85 15.37
C LYS A 240 16.11 -21.72 14.86
N LYS A 241 15.36 -21.14 15.81
CA LYS A 241 14.47 -19.98 15.67
C LYS A 241 15.18 -18.80 14.99
N PRO A 242 14.65 -18.21 13.90
CA PRO A 242 15.08 -16.89 13.48
C PRO A 242 14.60 -15.90 14.55
N VAL A 243 15.52 -15.12 15.09
CA VAL A 243 15.28 -14.13 16.14
C VAL A 243 14.25 -13.12 15.64
N THR A 244 13.05 -13.17 16.19
CA THR A 244 12.03 -12.13 16.05
C THR A 244 12.32 -11.10 17.13
N GLN A 245 12.92 -9.96 16.77
CA GLN A 245 12.97 -8.79 17.65
C GLN A 245 11.79 -7.90 17.25
N GLU A 246 10.79 -7.81 18.13
CA GLU A 246 9.75 -6.80 18.04
C GLU A 246 10.40 -5.44 18.31
N ALA A 247 10.44 -4.56 17.30
CA ALA A 247 10.86 -3.18 17.49
C ALA A 247 9.78 -2.43 18.30
N PRO A 248 10.14 -1.69 19.37
CA PRO A 248 9.20 -0.90 20.14
C PRO A 248 8.67 0.27 19.31
N MET A 249 7.35 0.48 19.25
CA MET A 249 6.78 1.68 18.61
C MET A 249 7.04 2.92 19.49
N PRO A 250 7.79 3.93 19.03
CA PRO A 250 8.01 5.14 19.80
C PRO A 250 6.80 6.07 19.65
N ARG A 251 5.99 6.20 20.71
CA ARG A 251 4.92 7.21 20.74
C ARG A 251 5.46 8.62 21.00
N ASP A 252 6.64 8.74 21.59
CA ASP A 252 7.20 10.01 22.09
C ASP A 252 7.84 10.90 21.01
N ASN A 253 8.10 10.36 19.81
CA ASN A 253 8.75 11.08 18.69
C ASN A 253 7.79 11.46 17.54
N THR A 254 6.48 11.48 17.81
CA THR A 254 5.46 11.82 16.82
C THR A 254 5.32 13.34 16.65
N ILE A 255 5.13 13.79 15.41
CA ILE A 255 4.88 15.20 15.07
C ILE A 255 3.58 15.37 14.28
N ASN A 256 2.95 16.54 14.40
CA ASN A 256 1.73 16.89 13.67
C ASN A 256 2.02 17.55 12.30
N LEU A 257 0.97 17.84 11.53
CA LEU A 257 1.08 18.43 10.19
C LEU A 257 1.81 19.79 10.19
N GLU A 258 1.49 20.68 11.13
CA GLU A 258 2.09 22.02 11.22
C GLU A 258 3.59 21.94 11.52
N GLN A 259 3.99 21.11 12.49
CA GLN A 259 5.39 20.86 12.81
C GLN A 259 6.12 20.24 11.61
N THR A 260 5.49 19.30 10.93
CA THR A 260 6.05 18.63 9.75
C THR A 260 6.30 19.63 8.62
N LYS A 261 5.35 20.53 8.36
CA LYS A 261 5.51 21.61 7.37
C LYS A 261 6.62 22.58 7.74
N LYS A 262 6.75 22.97 9.02
CA LYS A 262 7.88 23.79 9.50
C LYS A 262 9.23 23.12 9.25
N TYR A 263 9.34 21.82 9.48
CA TYR A 263 10.55 21.08 9.15
C TYR A 263 10.83 21.04 7.65
N PHE A 264 9.81 20.79 6.83
CA PHE A 264 9.92 20.83 5.38
C PHE A 264 10.43 22.19 4.88
N ASP A 265 9.83 23.28 5.34
CA ASP A 265 10.20 24.64 4.92
C ASP A 265 11.59 25.06 5.36
N SER A 266 12.12 24.45 6.43
CA SER A 266 13.49 24.68 6.87
C SER A 266 14.55 24.12 5.91
N GLY A 267 14.18 23.17 5.04
CA GLY A 267 15.09 22.48 4.11
C GLY A 267 16.16 21.59 4.77
N LYS A 268 16.12 21.40 6.09
CA LYS A 268 17.12 20.64 6.87
C LYS A 268 16.58 19.30 7.36
N VAL A 269 15.86 18.59 6.52
CA VAL A 269 15.20 17.33 6.87
C VAL A 269 15.21 16.36 5.70
N VAL A 270 15.35 15.07 6.00
CA VAL A 270 15.16 13.98 5.05
C VAL A 270 13.80 13.35 5.32
N PHE A 271 12.87 13.52 4.39
CA PHE A 271 11.59 12.82 4.44
C PHE A 271 11.76 11.37 3.98
N VAL A 272 11.15 10.43 4.69
CA VAL A 272 11.21 9.01 4.39
C VAL A 272 9.81 8.46 4.20
N ASP A 273 9.52 7.99 2.99
CA ASP A 273 8.27 7.31 2.67
C ASP A 273 8.38 5.82 3.02
N ALA A 274 7.62 5.40 4.03
CA ALA A 274 7.57 4.01 4.49
C ALA A 274 6.59 3.13 3.69
N ARG A 275 5.80 3.74 2.79
CA ARG A 275 4.80 3.05 1.95
C ARG A 275 5.49 2.19 0.89
N PRO A 276 4.76 1.25 0.25
CA PRO A 276 5.30 0.49 -0.87
C PRO A 276 5.83 1.38 -2.00
N GLU A 277 6.91 0.94 -2.64
CA GLU A 277 7.64 1.69 -3.67
C GLU A 277 6.75 2.18 -4.82
N TYR A 278 5.76 1.38 -5.26
CA TYR A 278 4.84 1.79 -6.32
C TYR A 278 3.99 3.01 -5.91
N VAL A 279 3.58 3.12 -4.64
CA VAL A 279 2.82 4.26 -4.13
C VAL A 279 3.70 5.51 -4.11
N TYR A 280 4.94 5.36 -3.63
CA TYR A 280 5.92 6.42 -3.65
C TYR A 280 6.15 6.95 -5.08
N VAL A 281 6.40 6.06 -6.04
CA VAL A 281 6.64 6.42 -7.46
C VAL A 281 5.46 7.20 -8.06
N GLU A 282 4.23 6.86 -7.69
CA GLU A 282 3.05 7.59 -8.14
C GLU A 282 3.03 9.01 -7.60
N ARG A 283 3.04 9.16 -6.26
CA ARG A 283 3.00 10.44 -5.54
C ARG A 283 3.57 10.30 -4.13
N HIS A 284 4.43 11.23 -3.74
CA HIS A 284 5.07 11.30 -2.42
C HIS A 284 5.36 12.75 -2.03
N ILE A 285 5.70 12.97 -0.75
CA ILE A 285 6.16 14.28 -0.27
C ILE A 285 7.39 14.69 -1.08
N LYS A 286 7.41 15.92 -1.58
CA LYS A 286 8.51 16.44 -2.42
C LYS A 286 9.88 16.23 -1.77
N GLY A 287 10.82 15.66 -2.51
CA GLY A 287 12.18 15.38 -2.02
C GLY A 287 12.30 14.25 -1.00
N ALA A 288 11.22 13.51 -0.71
CA ALA A 288 11.30 12.32 0.15
C ALA A 288 12.12 11.21 -0.52
N VAL A 289 12.69 10.32 0.30
CA VAL A 289 13.33 9.08 -0.15
C VAL A 289 12.45 7.88 0.15
N SER A 290 12.51 6.84 -0.69
CA SER A 290 11.78 5.59 -0.44
C SER A 290 12.59 4.62 0.42
N LEU A 291 12.11 4.36 1.64
CA LEU A 291 12.54 3.25 2.49
C LEU A 291 11.30 2.50 2.94
N SER A 292 10.70 1.74 2.03
CA SER A 292 9.48 0.98 2.30
C SER A 292 9.71 -0.03 3.43
N ALA A 293 8.75 -0.17 4.33
CA ALA A 293 8.84 -1.14 5.42
C ALA A 293 9.08 -2.58 4.92
N SER A 294 8.50 -2.93 3.76
CA SER A 294 8.63 -4.26 3.15
C SER A 294 9.99 -4.55 2.52
N ARG A 295 10.76 -3.52 2.11
CA ARG A 295 12.06 -3.67 1.45
C ARG A 295 13.17 -2.88 2.15
N PHE A 296 12.96 -2.52 3.41
CA PHE A 296 13.84 -1.61 4.15
C PHE A 296 15.31 -2.03 4.06
N ASN A 297 15.65 -3.28 4.40
CA ASN A 297 17.04 -3.74 4.37
C ASN A 297 17.68 -3.56 2.99
N LEU A 298 17.00 -3.96 1.92
CA LEU A 298 17.52 -3.83 0.56
C LEU A 298 17.70 -2.36 0.17
N GLN A 299 16.67 -1.53 0.41
CA GLN A 299 16.72 -0.11 0.04
C GLN A 299 17.75 0.65 0.86
N TYR A 300 17.80 0.40 2.17
CA TYR A 300 18.80 0.96 3.08
C TYR A 300 20.21 0.60 2.63
N GLU A 301 20.52 -0.67 2.37
CA GLU A 301 21.86 -1.06 1.93
C GLU A 301 22.29 -0.35 0.64
N ASN A 302 21.35 -0.11 -0.29
CA ASN A 302 21.61 0.59 -1.54
C ASN A 302 21.85 2.10 -1.39
N MET A 303 21.48 2.69 -0.25
CA MET A 303 21.53 4.14 -0.05
C MET A 303 22.21 4.60 1.24
N LYS A 304 22.66 3.68 2.10
CA LYS A 304 23.27 3.98 3.40
C LYS A 304 24.42 4.97 3.32
N ASP A 305 25.20 4.95 2.24
CA ASP A 305 26.33 5.88 2.03
C ASP A 305 25.87 7.31 1.74
N LYS A 306 24.61 7.50 1.36
CA LYS A 306 23.95 8.80 1.17
C LYS A 306 23.18 9.27 2.40
N LEU A 307 22.98 8.40 3.39
CA LEU A 307 22.22 8.68 4.60
C LEU A 307 23.16 9.03 5.75
N LYS A 308 23.12 10.27 6.22
CA LYS A 308 23.92 10.70 7.38
C LYS A 308 23.14 10.47 8.66
N LYS A 309 23.78 9.85 9.66
CA LYS A 309 23.11 9.43 10.91
C LYS A 309 22.70 10.58 11.83
N ASP A 310 23.33 11.74 11.67
CA ASP A 310 23.06 12.94 12.47
C ASP A 310 21.99 13.85 11.85
N ASP A 311 21.60 13.63 10.59
CA ASP A 311 20.52 14.38 9.93
C ASP A 311 19.17 14.07 10.60
N LEU A 312 18.21 15.00 10.49
CA LEU A 312 16.84 14.78 10.94
C LEU A 312 16.06 14.00 9.88
N TYR A 313 15.42 12.91 10.29
CA TYR A 313 14.55 12.08 9.46
C TYR A 313 13.11 12.21 9.93
N ILE A 314 12.19 12.48 9.00
CA ILE A 314 10.75 12.41 9.24
C ILE A 314 10.19 11.26 8.42
N VAL A 315 9.73 10.21 9.11
CA VAL A 315 9.16 9.01 8.50
C VAL A 315 7.65 9.14 8.47
N TYR A 316 7.03 8.89 7.32
CA TYR A 316 5.57 8.93 7.15
C TYR A 316 5.05 7.69 6.43
N CYS A 317 3.77 7.39 6.64
CA CYS A 317 3.01 6.38 5.90
C CYS A 317 1.75 7.03 5.30
N SER A 318 0.73 6.26 4.94
CA SER A 318 -0.50 6.76 4.33
C SER A 318 -1.32 7.64 5.28
N SER A 319 -1.58 7.18 6.50
CA SER A 319 -2.53 7.81 7.41
C SER A 319 -2.25 7.46 8.88
N LEU A 320 -3.04 8.04 9.81
CA LEU A 320 -3.01 7.75 11.25
C LEU A 320 -3.21 6.28 11.61
N THR A 321 -3.87 5.49 10.74
CA THR A 321 -4.09 4.05 10.96
C THR A 321 -2.97 3.20 10.38
N CYS A 322 -2.02 3.79 9.65
CA CYS A 322 -0.88 3.07 9.12
C CYS A 322 0.32 3.05 10.09
N HIS A 323 0.81 1.85 10.41
CA HIS A 323 1.94 1.67 11.33
C HIS A 323 3.31 1.55 10.65
N LEU A 324 3.39 1.62 9.30
CA LEU A 324 4.66 1.38 8.57
C LEU A 324 5.75 2.40 8.89
N SER A 325 5.37 3.65 9.15
CA SER A 325 6.31 4.71 9.54
C SER A 325 6.99 4.41 10.87
N GLY A 326 6.28 3.80 11.82
CA GLY A 326 6.85 3.36 13.10
C GLY A 326 7.91 2.27 12.92
N TYR A 327 7.66 1.28 12.07
CA TYR A 327 8.64 0.23 11.79
C TYR A 327 9.91 0.78 11.13
N VAL A 328 9.75 1.62 10.10
CA VAL A 328 10.90 2.21 9.39
C VAL A 328 11.69 3.15 10.31
N ALA A 329 11.01 3.91 11.19
CA ALA A 329 11.68 4.72 12.20
C ALA A 329 12.52 3.85 13.15
N GLY A 330 11.95 2.77 13.70
CA GLY A 330 12.68 1.82 14.54
C GLY A 330 13.90 1.22 13.84
N TYR A 331 13.76 0.81 12.58
CA TYR A 331 14.89 0.25 11.81
C TYR A 331 16.02 1.25 11.56
N LEU A 332 15.70 2.55 11.44
CA LEU A 332 16.71 3.61 11.36
C LEU A 332 17.39 3.82 12.73
N GLU A 333 16.62 3.89 13.81
CA GLU A 333 17.15 4.04 15.17
C GLU A 333 18.11 2.89 15.54
N GLU A 334 17.74 1.64 15.21
CA GLU A 334 18.59 0.44 15.37
C GLU A 334 19.94 0.55 14.62
N ARG A 335 19.99 1.32 13.53
CA ARG A 335 21.20 1.57 12.73
C ARG A 335 21.99 2.78 13.22
N GLY A 336 21.57 3.39 14.32
CA GLY A 336 22.26 4.50 15.00
C GLY A 336 21.86 5.87 14.48
N PHE A 337 20.73 6.00 13.80
CA PHE A 337 20.15 7.30 13.47
C PHE A 337 19.52 7.90 14.72
N LYS A 338 19.96 9.09 15.13
CA LYS A 338 19.60 9.65 16.44
C LYS A 338 18.40 10.59 16.38
N ASN A 339 18.16 11.19 15.22
CA ASN A 339 17.16 12.22 15.02
C ASN A 339 16.06 11.69 14.08
N VAL A 340 15.22 10.79 14.59
CA VAL A 340 14.11 10.20 13.83
C VAL A 340 12.78 10.64 14.44
N LYS A 341 11.87 11.14 13.61
CA LYS A 341 10.51 11.55 13.98
C LYS A 341 9.49 10.84 13.11
N VAL A 342 8.30 10.62 13.64
CA VAL A 342 7.19 10.00 12.89
C VAL A 342 6.13 11.06 12.61
N PHE A 343 5.83 11.31 11.34
CA PHE A 343 4.64 12.06 10.95
C PHE A 343 3.47 11.09 10.85
N ALA A 344 2.75 10.90 11.96
CA ALA A 344 1.70 9.88 12.08
C ALA A 344 0.48 10.16 11.20
N ALA A 345 0.17 11.44 10.97
CA ALA A 345 -0.95 11.85 10.14
C ALA A 345 -0.77 11.44 8.67
N GLY A 346 0.49 11.33 8.22
CA GLY A 346 0.86 10.67 6.98
C GLY A 346 0.53 11.46 5.72
N TRP A 347 0.62 10.75 4.60
CA TRP A 347 0.39 11.24 3.25
C TRP A 347 -0.98 11.91 3.08
N ASP A 348 -2.03 11.33 3.64
CA ASP A 348 -3.41 11.80 3.43
C ASP A 348 -3.58 13.25 3.92
N GLU A 349 -3.03 13.57 5.09
CA GLU A 349 -3.05 14.92 5.65
C GLU A 349 -2.13 15.88 4.88
N TRP A 350 -0.95 15.41 4.46
CA TRP A 350 -0.05 16.23 3.64
C TRP A 350 -0.66 16.61 2.29
N TYR A 351 -1.25 15.61 1.61
CA TYR A 351 -1.90 15.77 0.32
C TYR A 351 -3.16 16.62 0.45
N GLY A 352 -3.99 16.36 1.47
CA GLY A 352 -5.20 17.14 1.75
C GLY A 352 -4.92 18.61 2.05
N ALA A 353 -3.76 18.93 2.64
CA ALA A 353 -3.32 20.29 2.89
C ALA A 353 -2.77 21.02 1.65
N GLY A 354 -2.66 20.35 0.50
CA GLY A 354 -2.11 20.92 -0.73
C GLY A 354 -0.61 21.25 -0.64
N TYR A 355 0.12 20.57 0.25
CA TYR A 355 1.55 20.79 0.41
C TYR A 355 2.37 20.17 -0.73
N PRO A 356 3.64 20.58 -0.91
CA PRO A 356 4.42 20.16 -2.07
C PRO A 356 4.61 18.65 -2.19
N ILE A 357 4.36 18.11 -3.39
CA ILE A 357 4.48 16.69 -3.71
C ILE A 357 5.32 16.48 -4.97
N GLU A 358 5.84 15.26 -5.14
CA GLU A 358 6.53 14.78 -6.35
C GLU A 358 6.00 13.40 -6.75
N GLY A 359 6.26 12.97 -7.99
CA GLY A 359 5.86 11.67 -8.51
C GLY A 359 5.38 11.69 -9.96
N LEU A 360 5.22 10.51 -10.55
CA LEU A 360 4.88 10.36 -11.98
C LEU A 360 3.48 10.88 -12.34
N LYS A 361 2.55 10.88 -11.37
CA LYS A 361 1.15 11.28 -11.59
C LYS A 361 0.83 12.68 -11.05
N VAL A 362 1.84 13.51 -10.81
CA VAL A 362 1.66 14.89 -10.33
C VAL A 362 1.43 15.82 -11.52
N LYS A 363 0.34 16.61 -11.50
CA LYS A 363 0.07 17.61 -12.55
C LYS A 363 1.02 18.81 -12.39
N LYS A 364 1.28 19.54 -13.49
CA LYS A 364 2.24 20.66 -13.56
C LYS A 364 2.00 21.83 -12.58
N GLY A 365 0.89 21.84 -11.84
CA GLY A 365 0.59 22.82 -10.77
C GLY A 365 0.54 22.25 -9.34
N GLU A 366 0.66 20.93 -9.17
CA GLU A 366 0.70 20.26 -7.86
C GLU A 366 2.15 20.05 -7.35
N ALA A 367 3.15 20.21 -8.23
CA ALA A 367 4.58 19.94 -7.95
C ALA A 367 5.34 21.10 -7.28
N SER A 368 4.73 22.29 -7.26
CA SER A 368 5.32 23.53 -6.75
C SER A 368 4.30 24.23 -5.87
N GLY A 369 4.41 24.01 -4.55
CA GLY A 369 3.97 25.04 -3.62
C GLY A 369 4.97 26.19 -3.71
N GLU A 370 4.71 27.12 -4.63
CA GLU A 370 5.27 28.47 -4.65
C GLU A 370 4.14 29.48 -4.50
#